data_AF-A0A6N2K9J1-F1
#
_entry.id   AF-A0A6N2K9J1-F1
#
_cell.length_a   1.000
_cell.length_b   1.000
_cell.length_c   1.000
_cell.angle_alpha   90.00
_cell.angle_beta   90.00
_cell.angle_gamma   90.00
#
_symmetry.space_group_name_H-M   'P 1'
#
loop_
_entity.id
_entity.type
_entity.pdbx_description
1 polymer ?
#
loop_
_entity_poly.entity_id
_entity_poly.type
_entity_poly.pdbx_seq_one_letter_code
_entity_poly.pdbx_strand_id
1 'polypeptide(L)'
;MEEIAAKEVQQRDESRELLQKLPAEIGLAEEISRLCSFESMKSYEATRTGTGPLGIPASAFLRKGEVGDSLNYLTPSMVSRVEYLIQEKLQDSGIADDSSGAKNGAGKTDMHAASTSNTGIPRIAIIFVSMGFSLFFLFKFWQKKKREEQYARLLKLFEEDDELEVELGRRD
;
A
#
# COMPACT_ATOMS: atom_id res chain seq x y z
N MET A 1 -39.78 -24.83 2.86
CA MET A 1 -38.91 -25.35 1.78
C MET A 1 -38.50 -24.23 0.84
N GLU A 2 -39.43 -23.39 0.35
CA GLU A 2 -39.11 -22.19 -0.46
C GLU A 2 -38.15 -21.20 0.22
N GLU A 3 -38.37 -20.91 1.52
CA GLU A 3 -37.53 -19.94 2.23
C GLU A 3 -36.08 -20.43 2.44
N ILE A 4 -35.90 -21.75 2.51
CA ILE A 4 -34.58 -22.38 2.63
C ILE A 4 -33.87 -22.29 1.27
N ALA A 5 -34.58 -22.59 0.18
CA ALA A 5 -34.05 -22.45 -1.17
C ALA A 5 -33.66 -20.99 -1.50
N ALA A 6 -34.46 -20.01 -1.06
CA ALA A 6 -34.14 -18.59 -1.25
C ALA A 6 -32.88 -18.16 -0.49
N LYS A 7 -32.70 -18.64 0.75
CA LYS A 7 -31.48 -18.37 1.55
C LYS A 7 -30.25 -19.04 0.94
N GLU A 8 -30.37 -20.24 0.41
CA GLU A 8 -29.25 -20.91 -0.27
C GLU A 8 -28.86 -20.22 -1.58
N VAL A 9 -29.84 -19.73 -2.35
CA VAL A 9 -29.56 -18.94 -3.56
C VAL A 9 -28.87 -17.62 -3.21
N GLN A 10 -29.39 -16.90 -2.21
CA GLN A 10 -28.78 -15.66 -1.71
C GLN A 10 -27.32 -15.87 -1.28
N GLN A 11 -27.06 -16.93 -0.51
CA GLN A 11 -25.71 -17.24 -0.03
C GLN A 11 -24.76 -17.67 -1.15
N ARG A 12 -25.29 -18.31 -2.19
CA ARG A 12 -24.51 -18.70 -3.38
C ARG A 12 -24.18 -17.49 -4.25
N ASP A 13 -25.09 -16.53 -4.36
CA ASP A 13 -24.89 -15.29 -5.11
C ASP A 13 -23.89 -14.36 -4.41
N GLU A 14 -23.97 -14.22 -3.07
CA GLU A 14 -22.95 -13.50 -2.29
C GLU A 14 -21.56 -14.15 -2.40
N SER A 15 -21.49 -15.48 -2.37
CA SER A 15 -20.23 -16.21 -2.55
C SER A 15 -19.62 -15.99 -3.94
N ARG A 16 -20.45 -15.84 -4.98
CA ARG A 16 -20.01 -15.54 -6.35
C ARG A 16 -19.51 -14.11 -6.50
N GLU A 17 -20.16 -13.15 -5.84
CA GLU A 17 -19.71 -11.76 -5.83
C GLU A 17 -18.34 -11.60 -5.15
N LEU A 18 -18.12 -12.29 -4.01
CA LEU A 18 -16.82 -12.32 -3.34
C LEU A 18 -15.73 -12.97 -4.21
N LEU A 19 -16.05 -14.06 -4.91
CA LEU A 19 -15.15 -14.72 -5.85
C LEU A 19 -14.85 -13.87 -7.08
N GLN A 20 -15.75 -12.96 -7.50
CA GLN A 20 -15.52 -12.06 -8.63
C GLN A 20 -14.70 -10.82 -8.24
N LYS A 21 -14.72 -10.44 -6.97
CA LYS A 21 -13.93 -9.31 -6.44
C LYS A 21 -12.47 -9.69 -6.16
N LEU A 22 -12.23 -10.93 -5.78
CA LEU A 22 -10.89 -11.47 -5.53
C LEU A 22 -9.93 -11.36 -6.74
N PRO A 23 -10.30 -11.74 -7.98
CA PRO A 23 -9.42 -11.63 -9.15
C PRO A 23 -9.20 -10.17 -9.58
N ALA A 24 -10.13 -9.26 -9.29
CA ALA A 24 -9.94 -7.83 -9.55
C ALA A 24 -8.88 -7.22 -8.61
N GLU A 25 -8.89 -7.60 -7.33
CA GLU A 25 -7.87 -7.19 -6.35
C GLU A 25 -6.50 -7.85 -6.64
N ILE A 26 -6.48 -9.12 -7.05
CA ILE A 26 -5.25 -9.82 -7.46
C ILE A 26 -4.65 -9.17 -8.72
N GLY A 27 -5.49 -8.83 -9.71
CA GLY A 27 -5.06 -8.15 -10.94
C GLY A 27 -4.54 -6.73 -10.69
N LEU A 28 -5.15 -6.00 -9.75
CA LEU A 28 -4.68 -4.67 -9.36
C LEU A 28 -3.30 -4.73 -8.70
N ALA A 29 -3.07 -5.71 -7.81
CA ALA A 29 -1.77 -5.89 -7.16
C ALA A 29 -0.67 -6.26 -8.17
N GLU A 30 -0.97 -7.13 -9.13
CA GLU A 30 -0.03 -7.50 -10.21
C GLU A 30 0.27 -6.31 -11.11
N GLU A 31 -0.73 -5.51 -11.46
CA GLU A 31 -0.53 -4.31 -12.27
C GLU A 31 0.30 -3.25 -11.54
N ILE A 32 0.04 -3.00 -10.26
CA ILE A 32 0.85 -2.10 -9.43
C ILE A 32 2.28 -2.63 -9.32
N SER A 33 2.46 -3.92 -9.06
CA SER A 33 3.78 -4.56 -9.01
C SER A 33 4.55 -4.37 -10.33
N ARG A 34 3.86 -4.53 -11.47
CA ARG A 34 4.42 -4.32 -12.81
C ARG A 34 4.83 -2.87 -13.04
N LEU A 35 4.00 -1.90 -12.66
CA LEU A 35 4.29 -0.46 -12.76
C LEU A 35 5.42 -0.02 -11.81
N CYS A 36 5.48 -0.60 -10.62
CA CYS A 36 6.51 -0.35 -9.62
C CYS A 36 7.78 -1.21 -9.81
N SER A 37 7.82 -2.03 -10.85
CA SER A 37 9.02 -2.79 -11.19
C SER A 37 10.15 -1.84 -11.57
N PHE A 38 11.37 -2.19 -11.18
CA PHE A 38 12.56 -1.36 -11.41
C PHE A 38 12.74 -1.01 -12.89
N GLU A 39 12.49 -1.97 -13.78
CA GLU A 39 12.55 -1.77 -15.23
C GLU A 39 11.51 -0.75 -15.73
N SER A 40 10.29 -0.82 -15.19
CA SER A 40 9.21 0.10 -15.55
C SER A 40 9.51 1.53 -15.08
N MET A 41 9.99 1.70 -13.85
CA MET A 41 10.37 3.02 -13.32
C MET A 41 11.59 3.62 -14.04
N LYS A 42 12.56 2.78 -14.44
CA LYS A 42 13.78 3.22 -15.13
C LYS A 42 13.58 3.61 -16.59
N SER A 43 12.64 2.96 -17.27
CA SER A 43 12.29 3.25 -18.67
C SER A 43 11.31 4.42 -18.82
N TYR A 44 10.68 4.86 -17.74
CA TYR A 44 9.73 5.99 -17.73
C TYR A 44 10.41 7.31 -18.15
N GLU A 45 9.73 8.10 -18.98
CA GLU A 45 10.30 9.29 -19.61
C GLU A 45 10.78 10.33 -18.59
N ALA A 46 10.00 10.56 -17.52
CA ALA A 46 10.39 11.48 -16.46
C ALA A 46 11.68 11.07 -15.73
N THR A 47 12.01 9.77 -15.73
CA THR A 47 13.23 9.26 -15.10
C THR A 47 14.42 9.23 -16.07
N ARG A 48 14.18 9.12 -17.38
CA ARG A 48 15.26 8.99 -18.37
C ARG A 48 15.79 10.33 -18.88
N THR A 49 14.90 11.29 -19.11
CA THR A 49 15.22 12.60 -19.70
C THR A 49 14.84 13.76 -18.78
N GLY A 50 14.12 13.49 -17.69
CA GLY A 50 13.77 14.50 -16.72
C GLY A 50 15.00 15.06 -16.01
N THR A 51 14.93 16.35 -15.67
CA THR A 51 15.88 17.02 -14.79
C THR A 51 15.15 17.29 -13.48
N GLY A 52 15.67 16.76 -12.39
CA GLY A 52 15.07 16.97 -11.07
C GLY A 52 15.15 18.43 -10.63
N PRO A 53 14.47 18.81 -9.54
CA PRO A 53 14.43 20.20 -9.04
C PRO A 53 15.81 20.82 -8.75
N LEU A 54 16.83 19.98 -8.54
CA LEU A 54 18.21 20.37 -8.26
C LEU A 54 19.13 20.39 -9.50
N GLY A 55 18.59 20.26 -10.72
CA GLY A 55 19.41 20.19 -11.94
C GLY A 55 20.11 18.84 -12.14
N ILE A 56 19.84 17.87 -11.27
CA ILE A 56 20.39 16.51 -11.36
C ILE A 56 19.53 15.72 -12.35
N PRO A 57 20.14 15.04 -13.34
CA PRO A 57 19.37 14.19 -14.26
C PRO A 57 18.64 13.11 -13.46
N ALA A 58 17.35 12.91 -13.73
CA ALA A 58 16.51 11.97 -13.00
C ALA A 58 17.06 10.52 -13.07
N SER A 59 17.81 10.21 -14.13
CA SER A 59 18.49 8.92 -14.31
C SER A 59 19.55 8.64 -13.26
N ALA A 60 20.10 9.66 -12.60
CA ALA A 60 21.07 9.48 -11.51
C ALA A 60 20.45 8.88 -10.25
N PHE A 61 19.12 9.00 -10.06
CA PHE A 61 18.42 8.43 -8.92
C PHE A 61 18.18 6.92 -9.08
N LEU A 62 18.05 6.42 -10.31
CA LEU A 62 17.86 4.99 -10.61
C LEU A 62 19.11 4.36 -11.22
N ARG A 63 20.02 3.87 -10.36
CA ARG A 63 21.27 3.21 -10.76
C ARG A 63 21.04 1.77 -11.28
N LYS A 64 21.59 0.78 -10.56
CA LYS A 64 21.53 -0.66 -10.91
C LYS A 64 20.39 -1.39 -10.19
N GLY A 65 20.13 -1.03 -8.93
CA GLY A 65 19.03 -1.63 -8.15
C GLY A 65 19.24 -3.10 -7.80
N GLU A 66 20.48 -3.60 -7.82
CA GLU A 66 20.79 -5.00 -7.58
C GLU A 66 21.18 -5.26 -6.12
N VAL A 67 20.60 -6.31 -5.53
CA VAL A 67 20.96 -6.78 -4.19
C VAL A 67 22.38 -7.34 -4.23
N GLY A 68 23.23 -6.90 -3.30
CA GLY A 68 24.62 -7.34 -3.20
C GLY A 68 25.63 -6.48 -4.00
N ASP A 69 25.18 -5.47 -4.74
CA ASP A 69 26.09 -4.56 -5.46
C ASP A 69 27.06 -3.83 -4.51
N SER A 70 26.69 -3.69 -3.23
CA SER A 70 27.57 -3.17 -2.17
C SER A 70 28.89 -3.94 -2.03
N LEU A 71 28.88 -5.25 -2.25
CA LEU A 71 30.08 -6.10 -2.15
C LEU A 71 31.09 -5.80 -3.27
N ASN A 72 30.65 -5.24 -4.40
CA ASN A 72 31.53 -4.86 -5.51
C ASN A 72 32.38 -3.61 -5.20
N TYR A 73 31.95 -2.78 -4.25
CA TYR A 73 32.63 -1.52 -3.90
C TYR A 73 33.30 -1.57 -2.52
N LEU A 74 32.98 -2.55 -1.69
CA LEU A 74 33.50 -2.68 -0.34
C LEU A 74 34.58 -3.75 -0.25
N THR A 75 35.70 -3.42 0.39
CA THR A 75 36.70 -4.43 0.77
C THR A 75 36.09 -5.39 1.80
N PRO A 76 36.45 -6.69 1.82
CA PRO A 76 35.91 -7.65 2.79
C PRO A 76 35.96 -7.18 4.25
N SER A 77 37.03 -6.47 4.64
CA SER A 77 37.17 -5.87 5.97
C SER A 77 36.07 -4.83 6.28
N MET A 78 35.63 -4.04 5.30
CA MET A 78 34.56 -3.05 5.47
C MET A 78 33.20 -3.72 5.61
N VAL A 79 32.95 -4.77 4.82
CA VAL A 79 31.70 -5.54 4.88
C VAL A 79 31.54 -6.16 6.28
N SER A 80 32.57 -6.83 6.80
CA SER A 80 32.53 -7.42 8.14
C SER A 80 32.30 -6.37 9.24
N ARG A 81 32.87 -5.17 9.09
CA ARG A 81 32.62 -4.07 10.03
C ARG A 81 31.19 -3.56 9.98
N VAL A 82 30.62 -3.42 8.79
CA VAL A 82 29.23 -2.97 8.61
C VAL A 82 28.26 -4.01 9.15
N GLU A 83 28.49 -5.29 8.86
CA GLU A 83 27.64 -6.38 9.34
C GLU A 83 27.66 -6.50 10.88
N TYR A 84 28.84 -6.36 11.49
CA TYR A 84 28.95 -6.28 12.96
C TYR A 84 28.13 -5.11 13.54
N LEU A 85 28.26 -3.91 12.95
CA LEU A 85 27.51 -2.73 13.41
C LEU A 85 26.00 -2.89 13.22
N ILE A 86 25.55 -3.52 12.13
CA ILE A 86 24.14 -3.82 11.89
C ILE A 86 23.64 -4.78 12.96
N GLN A 87 24.36 -5.88 13.23
CA GLN A 87 23.95 -6.83 14.26
C GLN A 87 23.92 -6.19 15.65
N GLU A 88 24.97 -5.45 16.05
CA GLU A 88 25.06 -4.80 17.34
C GLU A 88 23.94 -3.77 17.56
N LYS A 89 23.55 -3.01 16.52
CA LYS A 89 22.53 -1.97 16.64
C LYS A 89 21.10 -2.46 16.42
N LEU A 90 20.91 -3.55 15.69
CA LEU A 90 19.57 -4.05 15.33
C LEU A 90 19.16 -5.32 16.09
N GLN A 91 20.05 -5.98 16.83
CA GLN A 91 19.72 -7.18 17.63
C GLN A 91 18.54 -6.94 18.59
N ASP A 92 18.42 -5.74 19.17
CA ASP A 92 17.37 -5.41 20.13
C ASP A 92 16.08 -4.89 19.46
N SER A 93 16.10 -4.71 18.13
CA SER A 93 14.99 -4.13 17.36
C SER A 93 14.03 -5.17 16.76
N GLY A 94 14.35 -6.46 16.85
CA GLY A 94 13.56 -7.54 16.25
C GLY A 94 13.58 -7.58 14.72
N ILE A 95 14.47 -6.81 14.08
CA ILE A 95 14.63 -6.70 12.62
C ILE A 95 15.73 -7.65 12.10
N ALA A 96 16.52 -8.23 13.00
CA ALA A 96 17.71 -9.01 12.65
C ALA A 96 17.43 -10.42 12.10
N ASP A 97 16.19 -10.91 12.20
CA ASP A 97 15.85 -12.30 11.92
C ASP A 97 15.00 -12.46 10.66
N ASP A 98 15.63 -12.35 9.49
CA ASP A 98 15.11 -12.87 8.22
C ASP A 98 16.24 -13.45 7.37
N SER A 99 17.19 -14.17 7.97
CA SER A 99 18.09 -15.06 7.21
C SER A 99 18.74 -16.11 8.12
N SER A 100 18.16 -17.31 8.10
CA SER A 100 18.75 -18.61 8.49
C SER A 100 19.28 -18.76 9.92
N GLY A 101 18.63 -19.64 10.69
CA GLY A 101 19.27 -20.29 11.84
C GLY A 101 18.32 -20.57 12.99
N ALA A 102 17.52 -21.63 12.89
CA ALA A 102 16.87 -22.22 14.04
C ALA A 102 17.94 -22.57 15.10
N LYS A 103 18.05 -21.75 16.14
CA LYS A 103 18.64 -22.16 17.42
C LYS A 103 17.53 -22.26 18.44
N ASN A 104 17.19 -23.50 18.74
CA ASN A 104 16.40 -23.87 19.91
C ASN A 104 17.13 -23.41 21.17
N GLY A 105 16.48 -22.60 21.99
CA GLY A 105 17.01 -22.13 23.26
C GLY A 105 15.93 -21.49 24.11
N ALA A 106 15.22 -22.33 24.87
CA ALA A 106 14.27 -21.90 25.87
C ALA A 106 14.94 -20.98 26.92
N GLY A 107 14.33 -19.83 27.19
CA GLY A 107 14.67 -18.93 28.29
C GLY A 107 13.42 -18.18 28.74
N LYS A 108 12.85 -18.62 29.86
CA LYS A 108 11.72 -18.04 30.59
C LYS A 108 12.26 -16.95 31.51
N THR A 109 11.57 -15.80 31.60
CA THR A 109 11.43 -14.85 32.75
C THR A 109 11.12 -13.44 32.19
N ASP A 110 10.30 -12.55 32.74
CA ASP A 110 9.17 -12.56 33.66
C ASP A 110 8.32 -11.34 33.26
N MET A 111 6.99 -11.50 33.21
CA MET A 111 6.09 -10.35 33.09
C MET A 111 6.12 -9.56 34.41
N HIS A 112 6.74 -8.38 34.40
CA HIS A 112 6.44 -7.36 35.39
C HIS A 112 5.16 -6.62 35.00
N ALA A 113 4.04 -7.19 35.43
CA ALA A 113 2.81 -6.47 35.62
C ALA A 113 3.03 -5.31 36.61
N ALA A 114 2.64 -4.10 36.23
CA ALA A 114 1.46 -3.41 36.80
C ALA A 114 1.58 -1.87 36.73
N SER A 115 0.55 -1.23 36.15
CA SER A 115 -0.28 -0.32 36.95
C SER A 115 -1.62 -0.10 36.27
N THR A 116 -2.54 -1.02 36.59
CA THR A 116 -3.98 -0.78 36.50
C THR A 116 -4.37 0.26 37.54
N SER A 117 -4.45 1.54 37.14
CA SER A 117 -5.36 2.48 37.79
C SER A 117 -6.66 2.52 36.98
N ASN A 118 -7.73 2.01 37.57
CA ASN A 118 -9.06 1.77 36.98
C ASN A 118 -9.86 3.03 36.59
N THR A 119 -9.24 4.21 36.50
CA THR A 119 -9.88 5.49 36.14
C THR A 119 -9.45 6.04 34.77
N GLY A 120 -8.47 5.41 34.11
CA GLY A 120 -7.92 5.87 32.81
C GLY A 120 -8.27 5.02 31.59
N ILE A 121 -8.52 3.72 31.79
CA ILE A 121 -8.78 2.76 30.69
C ILE A 121 -10.02 3.13 29.85
N PRO A 122 -11.19 3.52 30.42
CA PRO A 122 -12.34 3.87 29.59
C PRO A 122 -12.10 5.17 28.80
N ARG A 123 -11.31 6.10 29.33
CA ARG A 123 -10.99 7.36 28.64
C ARG A 123 -10.14 7.12 27.40
N ILE A 124 -9.15 6.25 27.50
CA ILE A 124 -8.26 5.91 26.38
C ILE A 124 -9.06 5.22 25.26
N ALA A 125 -9.95 4.29 25.60
CA ALA A 125 -10.81 3.62 24.61
C ALA A 125 -11.72 4.60 23.85
N ILE A 126 -12.32 5.58 24.55
CA ILE A 126 -13.16 6.62 23.92
C ILE A 126 -12.33 7.51 22.99
N ILE A 127 -11.11 7.87 23.40
CA ILE A 127 -10.20 8.67 22.58
C ILE A 127 -9.82 7.89 21.32
N PHE A 128 -9.48 6.61 21.42
CA PHE A 128 -9.15 5.79 20.25
C PHE A 128 -10.34 5.63 19.29
N VAL A 129 -11.57 5.45 19.79
CA VAL A 129 -12.78 5.41 18.95
C VAL A 129 -13.01 6.76 18.28
N SER A 130 -12.87 7.87 19.01
CA SER A 130 -13.03 9.21 18.44
C SER A 130 -11.94 9.55 17.42
N MET A 131 -10.71 9.11 17.65
CA MET A 131 -9.56 9.35 16.79
C MET A 131 -9.65 8.50 15.52
N GLY A 132 -10.04 7.23 15.65
CA GLY A 132 -10.34 6.36 14.50
C GLY A 132 -11.52 6.87 13.68
N PHE A 133 -12.60 7.29 14.33
CA PHE A 133 -13.77 7.86 13.66
C PHE A 133 -13.45 9.18 12.96
N SER A 134 -12.65 10.04 13.58
CA SER A 134 -12.22 11.31 12.97
C SER A 134 -11.30 11.09 11.79
N LEU A 135 -10.36 10.13 11.88
CA LEU A 135 -9.53 9.73 10.73
C LEU A 135 -10.39 9.14 9.61
N PHE A 136 -11.37 8.31 9.93
CA PHE A 136 -12.33 7.77 8.97
C PHE A 136 -13.19 8.86 8.33
N PHE A 137 -13.66 9.84 9.12
CA PHE A 137 -14.46 10.97 8.63
C PHE A 137 -13.64 11.92 7.77
N LEU A 138 -12.42 12.26 8.17
CA LEU A 138 -11.52 13.08 7.37
C LEU A 138 -11.12 12.33 6.10
N PHE A 139 -10.84 11.03 6.18
CA PHE A 139 -10.58 10.19 5.02
C PHE A 139 -11.80 10.12 4.09
N LYS A 140 -13.02 9.94 4.64
CA LYS A 140 -14.28 9.93 3.88
C LYS A 140 -14.62 11.30 3.28
N PHE A 141 -14.36 12.38 4.00
CA PHE A 141 -14.57 13.75 3.55
C PHE A 141 -13.55 14.13 2.48
N TRP A 142 -12.30 13.72 2.65
CA TRP A 142 -11.23 13.87 1.67
C TRP A 142 -11.51 13.03 0.42
N GLN A 143 -11.98 11.78 0.58
CA GLN A 143 -12.45 10.96 -0.53
C GLN A 143 -13.68 11.58 -1.22
N LYS A 144 -14.64 12.10 -0.47
CA LYS A 144 -15.84 12.75 -1.02
C LYS A 144 -15.46 14.02 -1.80
N LYS A 145 -14.58 14.85 -1.24
CA LYS A 145 -14.07 16.06 -1.91
C LYS A 145 -13.28 15.73 -3.18
N LYS A 146 -12.51 14.63 -3.19
CA LYS A 146 -11.79 14.17 -4.37
C LYS A 146 -12.71 13.63 -5.47
N ARG A 147 -13.90 13.10 -5.12
CA ARG A 147 -14.90 12.67 -6.10
C ARG A 147 -15.54 13.84 -6.84
N GLU A 148 -15.78 14.97 -6.18
CA GLU A 148 -16.47 16.12 -6.79
C GLU A 148 -15.66 16.75 -7.94
N GLU A 149 -14.33 16.85 -7.81
CA GLU A 149 -13.47 17.42 -8.86
C GLU A 149 -13.30 16.50 -10.08
N GLN A 150 -13.36 15.18 -9.89
CA GLN A 150 -13.29 14.21 -10.98
C GLN A 150 -14.67 13.99 -11.61
N TYR A 151 -15.75 14.06 -10.84
CA TYR A 151 -17.12 14.01 -11.37
C TYR A 151 -17.42 15.22 -12.24
N ALA A 152 -16.94 16.42 -11.88
CA ALA A 152 -17.08 17.59 -12.74
C ALA A 152 -16.31 17.44 -14.07
N ARG A 153 -15.13 16.79 -14.04
CA ARG A 153 -14.38 16.49 -15.27
C ARG A 153 -15.02 15.38 -16.10
N LEU A 154 -15.65 14.40 -15.46
CA LEU A 154 -16.33 13.29 -16.12
C LEU A 154 -17.68 13.73 -16.68
N LEU A 155 -18.48 14.50 -15.93
CA LEU A 155 -19.77 15.04 -16.37
C LEU A 155 -19.59 15.97 -17.57
N LYS A 156 -18.50 16.76 -17.60
CA LYS A 156 -18.16 17.60 -18.74
C LYS A 156 -17.82 16.79 -20.00
N LEU A 157 -17.28 15.58 -19.82
CA LEU A 157 -16.99 14.66 -20.91
C LEU A 157 -18.27 14.06 -21.52
N PHE A 158 -19.30 13.82 -20.69
CA PHE A 158 -20.60 13.31 -21.16
C PHE A 158 -21.50 14.42 -21.72
N GLU A 159 -21.40 15.66 -21.21
CA GLU A 159 -22.17 16.80 -21.73
C GLU A 159 -21.68 17.24 -23.13
N GLU A 160 -20.39 17.09 -23.43
CA GLU A 160 -19.84 17.33 -24.78
C GLU A 160 -20.27 16.24 -25.79
N ASP A 161 -20.53 14.99 -25.36
CA ASP A 161 -21.05 13.91 -26.23
C ASP A 161 -22.57 14.03 -26.48
N ASP A 162 -23.37 14.41 -25.47
CA ASP A 162 -24.83 14.66 -25.63
C ASP A 162 -25.10 15.87 -26.56
N GLU A 163 -24.22 16.87 -26.59
CA GLU A 163 -24.32 18.01 -27.53
C GLU A 163 -23.93 17.60 -28.97
N LEU A 164 -22.99 16.66 -29.12
CA LEU A 164 -22.54 16.16 -30.42
C LEU A 164 -23.57 15.23 -31.09
N GLU A 165 -24.36 14.48 -30.30
CA GLU A 165 -25.41 13.58 -30.82
C GLU A 165 -26.64 14.36 -31.33
N VAL A 166 -26.93 15.54 -30.76
CA VAL A 166 -27.95 16.47 -31.28
C VAL A 166 -27.54 17.11 -32.62
N GLU A 167 -26.24 17.32 -32.87
CA GLU A 167 -25.75 17.84 -34.15
C GLU A 167 -25.68 16.78 -35.27
N LEU A 168 -25.51 15.51 -34.92
CA LEU A 168 -25.49 14.39 -35.89
C LEU A 168 -26.86 13.72 -36.12
N GLY A 169 -27.82 13.87 -35.21
CA GLY A 169 -29.19 13.33 -35.34
C GLY A 169 -30.13 14.10 -36.29
N ARG A 170 -29.66 15.16 -36.96
CA ARG A 170 -30.42 15.95 -37.95
C ARG A 170 -29.78 15.92 -39.34
N ARG A 171 -29.19 14.79 -39.72
CA ARG A 171 -28.85 14.46 -41.10
C ARG A 171 -29.08 12.98 -41.32
N ASP A 172 -30.36 12.63 -41.49
CA ASP A 172 -30.92 11.82 -42.58
C ASP A 172 -32.45 11.76 -42.41
#